data_AF-A0A510HKU3-F1
#
_entry.id   AF-A0A510HKU3-F1
#
_cell.length_a   1.000
_cell.length_b   1.000
_cell.length_c   1.000
_cell.angle_alpha   90.00
_cell.angle_beta   90.00
_cell.angle_gamma   90.00
#
_symmetry.space_group_name_H-M   'P 1'
#
loop_
_entity.id
_entity.type
_entity.pdbx_description
1 polymer ?
#
loop_
_entity_poly.entity_id
_entity_poly.type
_entity_poly.pdbx_seq_one_letter_code
_entity_poly.pdbx_strand_id
1 'polypeptide(L)'
;MMETVVGIIAGVLQYLPGVLVFYVPALFGTVLWRERGEGYRLKAGLWFVLGFGSIVAVHIMLRSVSAEQVAALVGISLLQIAVALALARLTVYRLAD
;
A
#
# COMPACT_ATOMS: atom_id res chain seq x y z
N MET A 1 -19.26 10.28 24.16
CA MET A 1 -18.54 10.96 23.05
C MET A 1 -17.05 10.62 23.03
N MET A 2 -16.31 10.77 24.14
CA MET A 2 -14.88 10.40 24.20
C MET A 2 -14.60 8.93 23.81
N GLU A 3 -15.39 7.98 24.30
CA GLU A 3 -15.25 6.56 23.94
C GLU A 3 -15.45 6.30 22.44
N THR A 4 -16.38 7.01 21.80
CA THR A 4 -16.64 6.91 20.35
C THR A 4 -15.46 7.44 19.54
N VAL A 5 -14.88 8.58 19.95
CA VAL A 5 -13.71 9.18 19.27
C VAL A 5 -12.49 8.28 19.41
N VAL A 6 -12.23 7.76 20.61
CA VAL A 6 -11.13 6.82 20.87
C VAL A 6 -11.31 5.53 20.05
N GLY A 7 -12.53 5.00 19.97
CA GLY A 7 -12.84 3.82 19.15
C GLY A 7 -12.57 4.04 17.65
N ILE A 8 -12.93 5.21 17.11
CA ILE A 8 -12.63 5.56 15.72
C ILE A 8 -11.12 5.68 15.49
N ILE A 9 -10.41 6.38 16.37
CA ILE A 9 -8.95 6.57 16.23
C ILE A 9 -8.23 5.22 16.29
N ALA A 10 -8.56 4.37 17.27
CA ALA A 10 -8.02 3.02 17.36
C ALA A 10 -8.38 2.18 16.12
N GLY A 11 -9.62 2.33 15.65
CA GLY A 11 -10.13 1.70 14.44
C GLY A 11 -9.40 2.13 13.16
N VAL A 12 -8.85 3.34 13.11
CA VAL A 12 -7.99 3.80 12.00
C VAL A 12 -6.54 3.35 12.20
N LEU A 13 -6.00 3.48 13.42
CA LEU A 13 -4.62 3.14 13.74
C LEU A 13 -4.30 1.66 13.53
N GLN A 14 -5.26 0.75 13.71
CA GLN A 14 -5.06 -0.68 13.42
C GLN A 14 -4.71 -0.95 11.94
N TYR A 15 -5.02 -0.04 11.02
CA TYR A 15 -4.67 -0.18 9.60
C TYR A 15 -3.27 0.34 9.26
N LEU A 16 -2.63 1.06 10.18
CA LEU A 16 -1.32 1.66 9.98
C LEU A 16 -0.24 0.63 9.61
N PRO A 17 -0.13 -0.55 10.27
CA PRO A 17 0.83 -1.56 9.88
C PRO A 17 0.68 -2.02 8.43
N GLY A 18 -0.56 -2.16 7.95
CA GLY A 18 -0.83 -2.52 6.56
C GLY A 18 -0.32 -1.47 5.58
N VAL A 19 -0.57 -0.18 5.86
CA VAL A 19 -0.03 0.93 5.06
C VAL A 19 1.50 0.89 5.02
N LEU A 20 2.17 0.63 6.15
CA LEU A 20 3.63 0.55 6.22
C LEU A 20 4.21 -0.60 5.39
N VAL A 21 3.52 -1.74 5.36
CA VAL A 21 3.92 -2.89 4.52
C VAL A 21 3.84 -2.54 3.04
N PHE A 22 2.78 -1.83 2.61
CA PHE A 22 2.67 -1.34 1.23
C PHE A 22 3.58 -0.14 0.92
N TYR A 23 4.03 0.60 1.93
CA TYR A 23 4.88 1.76 1.76
C TYR A 23 6.25 1.42 1.16
N VAL A 24 6.81 0.25 1.50
CA VAL A 24 8.11 -0.20 0.95
C VAL A 24 8.06 -0.36 -0.58
N PRO A 25 7.19 -1.21 -1.16
CA PRO A 25 7.09 -1.30 -2.61
C PRO A 25 6.62 0.01 -3.26
N ALA A 26 5.82 0.83 -2.57
CA ALA A 26 5.44 2.15 -3.05
C ALA A 26 6.63 3.09 -3.22
N LEU A 27 7.58 3.11 -2.27
CA LEU A 27 8.81 3.91 -2.37
C LEU A 27 9.65 3.50 -3.57
N PHE A 28 10.02 2.23 -3.65
CA PHE A 28 10.86 1.72 -4.74
C PHE A 28 10.22 1.93 -6.12
N GLY A 29 8.93 1.63 -6.27
CA GLY A 29 8.23 1.84 -7.53
C GLY A 29 8.14 3.32 -7.90
N THR A 30 7.96 4.22 -6.92
CA THR A 30 7.95 5.67 -7.16
C THR A 30 9.32 6.20 -7.55
N VAL A 31 10.40 5.70 -6.96
CA VAL A 31 11.78 6.03 -7.33
C VAL A 31 12.08 5.59 -8.76
N LEU A 32 11.83 4.31 -9.09
CA LEU A 32 11.99 3.79 -10.45
C LEU A 32 11.19 4.61 -11.47
N TRP A 33 9.96 4.99 -11.11
CA TRP A 33 9.12 5.81 -11.97
C TRP A 33 9.71 7.22 -12.20
N ARG A 34 10.35 7.78 -11.17
CA ARG A 34 10.95 9.11 -11.21
C ARG A 34 12.26 9.16 -11.99
N GLU A 35 13.12 8.15 -11.83
CA GLU A 35 14.44 8.11 -12.49
C GLU A 35 14.32 8.17 -14.02
N ARG A 36 13.18 7.75 -14.59
CA ARG A 36 12.86 7.81 -16.03
C ARG A 36 13.94 7.20 -16.94
N GLY A 37 14.76 6.28 -16.41
CA GLY A 37 15.76 5.53 -17.18
C GLY A 37 15.14 4.56 -18.19
N GLU A 38 15.98 3.82 -18.90
CA GLU A 38 15.51 2.87 -19.92
C GLU A 38 14.54 1.83 -19.34
N GLY A 39 13.37 1.73 -19.97
CA GLY A 39 12.32 0.79 -19.58
C GLY A 39 11.67 1.10 -18.21
N TYR A 40 11.82 2.31 -17.66
CA TYR A 40 11.35 2.64 -16.31
C TYR A 40 9.88 2.27 -16.06
N ARG A 41 8.99 2.48 -17.04
CA ARG A 41 7.55 2.15 -16.92
C ARG A 41 7.33 0.66 -16.70
N LEU A 42 8.04 -0.18 -17.46
CA LEU A 42 7.93 -1.63 -17.35
C LEU A 42 8.53 -2.10 -16.02
N LYS A 43 9.72 -1.60 -15.65
CA LYS A 43 10.39 -1.96 -14.39
C LYS A 43 9.54 -1.55 -13.18
N ALA A 44 9.01 -0.32 -13.16
CA ALA A 44 8.14 0.17 -12.10
C ALA A 44 6.80 -0.57 -12.06
N GLY A 45 6.20 -0.86 -13.22
CA GLY A 45 4.98 -1.64 -13.31
C GLY A 45 5.14 -3.06 -12.76
N LEU A 46 6.20 -3.78 -13.19
CA LEU A 46 6.54 -5.09 -12.66
C LEU A 46 6.80 -5.04 -11.15
N TRP A 47 7.48 -3.99 -10.69
CA TRP A 47 7.72 -3.80 -9.27
C TRP A 47 6.43 -3.59 -8.47
N PHE A 48 5.50 -2.78 -8.96
CA PHE A 48 4.21 -2.59 -8.30
C PHE A 48 3.38 -3.88 -8.29
N VAL A 49 3.34 -4.62 -9.40
CA VAL A 49 2.61 -5.88 -9.49
C VAL A 49 3.21 -6.92 -8.53
N LEU A 50 4.54 -7.10 -8.53
CA LEU A 50 5.19 -8.07 -7.67
C LEU A 50 5.15 -7.63 -6.19
N GLY A 51 5.42 -6.36 -5.91
CA GLY A 51 5.43 -5.81 -4.56
C GLY A 51 4.05 -5.83 -3.92
N PHE A 52 3.07 -5.13 -4.51
CA PHE A 52 1.72 -5.09 -3.95
C PHE A 52 0.99 -6.42 -4.10
N GLY A 53 1.11 -7.06 -5.26
CA GLY A 53 0.43 -8.31 -5.55
C GLY A 53 0.86 -9.45 -4.63
N SER A 54 2.15 -9.58 -4.32
CA SER A 54 2.63 -10.61 -3.38
C SER A 54 2.08 -10.40 -1.96
N ILE A 55 2.09 -9.15 -1.47
CA ILE A 55 1.54 -8.81 -0.14
C ILE A 55 0.05 -9.15 -0.07
N VAL A 56 -0.72 -8.76 -1.09
CA VAL A 56 -2.16 -9.06 -1.14
C VAL A 56 -2.41 -10.55 -1.25
N ALA A 57 -1.68 -11.27 -2.10
CA ALA A 57 -1.80 -12.72 -2.24
C ALA A 57 -1.53 -13.45 -0.92
N VAL A 58 -0.47 -13.09 -0.20
CA VAL A 58 -0.16 -13.67 1.12
C VAL A 58 -1.29 -13.40 2.12
N HIS A 59 -1.83 -12.18 2.14
CA HIS A 59 -2.97 -11.87 3.01
C HIS A 59 -4.22 -12.68 2.70
N ILE A 60 -4.54 -12.85 1.40
CA ILE A 60 -5.66 -13.69 0.96
C ILE A 60 -5.44 -15.13 1.42
N MET A 61 -4.26 -15.69 1.17
CA MET A 61 -3.94 -17.09 1.52
C MET A 61 -4.02 -17.36 3.04
N LEU A 62 -3.66 -16.38 3.87
CA LEU A 62 -3.61 -16.55 5.33
C LEU A 62 -4.93 -16.24 6.03
N ARG A 63 -5.81 -15.42 5.43
CA ARG A 63 -6.96 -14.84 6.15
C ARG A 63 -8.32 -15.06 5.49
N SER A 64 -8.36 -15.45 4.22
CA SER A 64 -9.62 -15.53 3.47
C SER A 64 -10.14 -16.96 3.39
N VAL A 65 -11.40 -17.14 3.80
CA VAL A 65 -12.13 -18.42 3.75
C VAL A 65 -13.32 -18.34 2.78
N SER A 66 -13.75 -17.13 2.39
CA SER A 66 -14.85 -16.88 1.46
C SER A 66 -14.54 -15.78 0.44
N ALA A 67 -15.26 -15.76 -0.68
CA ALA A 67 -15.12 -14.75 -1.73
C ALA A 67 -15.42 -13.32 -1.26
N GLU A 68 -16.39 -13.15 -0.34
CA GLU A 68 -16.73 -11.85 0.25
C GLU A 68 -15.57 -11.30 1.08
N GLN A 69 -14.89 -12.15 1.86
CA GLN A 69 -13.70 -11.76 2.62
C GLN A 69 -12.55 -11.37 1.71
N VAL A 70 -12.37 -12.07 0.58
CA VAL A 70 -11.38 -11.69 -0.44
C VAL A 70 -11.70 -10.30 -0.99
N ALA A 71 -12.94 -10.04 -1.37
CA ALA A 71 -13.34 -8.74 -1.92
C ALA A 71 -13.12 -7.59 -0.91
N ALA A 72 -13.51 -7.79 0.35
CA ALA A 72 -13.28 -6.82 1.41
C ALA A 72 -11.78 -6.56 1.64
N LEU A 73 -10.97 -7.62 1.68
CA LEU A 73 -9.53 -7.51 1.88
C LEU A 73 -8.84 -6.80 0.72
N VAL A 74 -9.22 -7.09 -0.53
CA VAL A 74 -8.72 -6.40 -1.71
C VAL A 74 -9.12 -4.93 -1.67
N GLY A 75 -10.37 -4.61 -1.34
CA GLY A 75 -10.85 -3.23 -1.21
C GLY A 75 -10.05 -2.42 -0.20
N ILE A 76 -9.83 -2.97 1.00
CA ILE A 76 -9.00 -2.31 2.03
C ILE A 76 -7.55 -2.18 1.57
N SER A 77 -6.99 -3.22 0.93
CA SER A 77 -5.61 -3.20 0.45
C SER A 77 -5.40 -2.11 -0.61
N LEU A 78 -6.35 -1.92 -1.53
CA LEU A 78 -6.28 -0.85 -2.54
C LEU A 78 -6.26 0.54 -1.89
N LEU A 79 -7.08 0.76 -0.85
CA LEU A 79 -7.05 2.01 -0.10
C LEU A 79 -5.69 2.22 0.58
N GLN A 80 -5.14 1.18 1.23
CA GLN A 80 -3.84 1.25 1.87
C GLN A 80 -2.71 1.50 0.88
N ILE A 81 -2.74 0.88 -0.30
CA ILE A 81 -1.80 1.10 -1.41
C ILE A 81 -1.89 2.56 -1.89
N ALA A 82 -3.09 3.11 -2.04
CA ALA A 82 -3.26 4.50 -2.47
C ALA A 82 -2.64 5.48 -1.45
N VAL A 83 -2.89 5.26 -0.15
CA VAL A 83 -2.27 6.05 0.93
C VAL A 83 -0.75 5.89 0.91
N ALA A 84 -0.24 4.66 0.77
CA ALA A 84 1.18 4.36 0.72
C ALA A 84 1.88 5.04 -0.49
N LEU A 85 1.25 5.03 -1.66
CA LEU A 85 1.73 5.74 -2.85
C LEU A 85 1.73 7.26 -2.66
N ALA A 86 0.70 7.82 -2.02
CA ALA A 86 0.65 9.25 -1.72
C ALA A 86 1.80 9.66 -0.77
N LEU A 87 2.03 8.88 0.29
CA LEU A 87 3.15 9.08 1.20
C LEU A 87 4.50 8.91 0.49
N ALA A 88 4.67 7.85 -0.30
CA ALA A 88 5.90 7.58 -1.04
C ALA A 88 6.20 8.72 -2.02
N ARG A 89 5.17 9.23 -2.70
CA ARG A 89 5.28 10.41 -3.55
C ARG A 89 5.79 11.62 -2.77
N LEU A 90 5.17 11.94 -1.64
CA LEU A 90 5.61 13.06 -0.80
C LEU A 90 7.06 12.89 -0.34
N THR A 91 7.45 11.70 0.10
CA THR A 91 8.81 11.40 0.56
C THR A 91 9.83 11.51 -0.57
N VAL A 92 9.59 10.84 -1.70
CA VAL A 92 10.52 10.83 -2.82
C VAL A 92 10.69 12.24 -3.38
N TYR A 93 9.61 13.01 -3.54
CA TYR A 93 9.71 14.38 -4.06
C TYR A 93 10.34 15.35 -3.07
N ARG A 94 10.06 15.25 -1.75
CA ARG A 94 10.66 16.13 -0.73
C ARG A 94 12.11 15.81 -0.37
N LEU A 95 12.59 14.58 -0.57
CA LEU A 95 13.98 14.21 -0.26
C LEU A 95 14.97 14.61 -1.35
N ALA A 96 14.48 15.07 -2.50
CA ALA A 96 15.31 15.43 -3.64
C ALA A 96 15.42 16.94 -3.86
N ASP A 97 14.71 17.73 -3.04
CA ASP A 97 14.86 19.18 -2.89
C ASP A 97 15.61 19.45 -1.59
#